data_AF-A0A937WD05-F1
#
_entry.id   AF-A0A937WD05-F1
#
_cell.length_a   1.000
_cell.length_b   1.000
_cell.length_c   1.000
_cell.angle_alpha   90.00
_cell.angle_beta   90.00
_cell.angle_gamma   90.00
#
_symmetry.space_group_name_H-M   'P 1'
#
loop_
_entity.id
_entity.type
_entity.pdbx_description
1 polymer ?
#
loop_
_entity_poly.entity_id
_entity_poly.type
_entity_poly.pdbx_seq_one_letter_code
_entity_poly.pdbx_strand_id
1 'polypeptide(L)' 'MRKCDWLALNAEAISHEALQGLPVDLEGLCSLHSGDRRVLYWVYHNRRLIQIARIIPRKGGYRELRR' A
#
# COMPACT_ATOMS: atom_id res chain seq x y z
N MET A 1 -16.45 -7.34 7.92
CA MET A 1 -15.34 -7.81 7.07
C MET A 1 -14.22 -6.78 7.10
N ARG A 2 -13.01 -7.16 7.52
CA ARG A 2 -11.89 -6.20 7.71
C ARG A 2 -11.23 -6.00 6.34
N LYS A 3 -10.93 -4.77 5.95
CA LYS A 3 -10.45 -4.44 4.59
C LYS A 3 -9.12 -5.10 4.20
N CYS A 4 -8.32 -5.53 5.17
CA CYS A 4 -7.13 -6.36 4.93
C CYS A 4 -7.52 -7.74 4.37
N ASP A 5 -8.66 -8.30 4.79
CA ASP A 5 -9.19 -9.55 4.26
C ASP A 5 -9.54 -9.38 2.77
N TRP A 6 -10.13 -8.24 2.39
CA TRP A 6 -10.41 -7.94 0.98
C TRP A 6 -9.12 -7.85 0.16
N LEU A 7 -8.10 -7.17 0.68
CA LEU A 7 -6.80 -7.07 0.00
C LEU A 7 -6.15 -8.45 -0.16
N ALA A 8 -6.17 -9.29 0.87
CA ALA A 8 -5.64 -10.65 0.80
C ALA A 8 -6.39 -11.52 -0.22
N LEU A 9 -7.72 -11.40 -0.29
CA LEU A 9 -8.57 -12.17 -1.20
C LEU A 9 -8.46 -11.73 -2.66
N ASN A 10 -8.12 -10.46 -2.91
CA ASN A 10 -8.14 -9.89 -4.27
C ASN A 10 -6.74 -9.57 -4.80
N ALA A 11 -5.67 -9.74 -4.01
CA ALA A 11 -4.30 -9.39 -4.37
C ALA A 11 -3.88 -9.84 -5.78
N GLU A 12 -4.17 -11.10 -6.14
CA GLU A 12 -3.77 -11.65 -7.44
C GLU A 12 -4.56 -11.06 -8.63
N ALA A 13 -5.74 -10.45 -8.37
CA ALA A 13 -6.61 -9.87 -9.39
C ALA A 13 -6.47 -8.34 -9.53
N ILE A 14 -5.68 -7.68 -8.68
CA ILE A 14 -5.51 -6.22 -8.69
C ILE A 14 -4.19 -5.86 -9.36
N SER A 15 -4.20 -4.80 -10.18
CA SER A 15 -2.96 -4.18 -10.65
C SER A 15 -2.28 -3.43 -9.50
N HIS A 16 -1.12 -3.93 -9.07
CA HIS A 16 -0.31 -3.29 -8.04
C HIS A 16 0.62 -2.26 -8.68
N GLU A 17 0.18 -1.01 -8.73
CA GLU A 17 0.99 0.09 -9.23
C GLU A 17 1.94 0.60 -8.14
N ALA A 18 3.24 0.43 -8.37
CA ALA A 18 4.29 0.98 -7.53
C ALA A 18 4.33 2.51 -7.66
N LEU A 19 4.49 3.18 -6.52
CA LEU A 19 4.76 4.61 -6.46
C LEU A 19 6.11 4.92 -7.11
N GLN A 20 6.14 5.97 -7.93
CA GLN A 20 7.32 6.40 -8.68
C GLN A 20 8.06 7.52 -7.92
N GLY A 21 9.37 7.63 -8.17
CA GLY A 21 10.21 8.71 -7.63
C GLY A 21 10.46 8.63 -6.12
N LEU A 22 10.39 7.41 -5.56
CA LEU A 22 10.71 7.16 -4.16
C LEU A 22 12.21 6.91 -3.96
N PRO A 23 12.76 7.14 -2.75
CA PRO A 23 14.12 6.72 -2.45
C PRO A 23 14.24 5.19 -2.44
N VAL A 24 15.47 4.69 -2.57
CA VAL A 24 15.78 3.26 -2.81
C VAL A 24 15.23 2.32 -1.73
N ASP A 25 15.12 2.78 -0.50
CA ASP A 25 14.56 2.05 0.63
C ASP A 25 13.05 1.83 0.53
N LEU A 26 12.36 2.62 -0.30
CA LEU A 26 10.92 2.56 -0.54
C LEU A 26 10.59 2.09 -1.96
N GLU A 27 11.56 1.55 -2.69
CA GLU A 27 11.33 1.00 -4.04
C GLU A 27 10.28 -0.11 -4.01
N GLY A 28 9.40 -0.13 -5.02
CA GLY A 28 8.31 -1.10 -5.12
C GLY A 28 7.14 -0.88 -4.14
N LEU A 29 7.15 0.19 -3.35
CA LEU A 29 6.05 0.52 -2.46
C LEU A 29 4.79 0.85 -3.28
N CYS A 30 3.75 0.05 -3.10
CA CYS A 30 2.47 0.19 -3.74
C CYS A 30 1.51 1.01 -2.86
N SER A 31 0.48 1.54 -3.51
CA SER A 31 -0.57 2.29 -2.84
C SER A 31 -1.95 1.80 -3.26
N LEU A 32 -2.83 1.56 -2.30
CA LEU A 32 -4.23 1.26 -2.56
C LEU A 32 -5.13 2.28 -1.87
N HIS A 33 -6.10 2.80 -2.63
CA HIS A 33 -7.14 3.65 -2.10
C HIS A 33 -8.26 2.80 -1.50
N SER A 34 -8.68 3.13 -0.28
CA SER A 34 -9.80 2.45 0.36
C SER A 34 -10.67 3.42 1.16
N GLY A 35 -11.60 4.07 0.45
CA GLY A 35 -12.43 5.14 1.01
C GLY A 35 -11.58 6.36 1.36
N ASP A 36 -11.62 6.76 2.63
CA ASP A 36 -10.86 7.90 3.16
C ASP A 36 -9.47 7.53 3.68
N ARG A 37 -8.95 6.36 3.32
CA ARG A 37 -7.62 5.90 3.70
C ARG A 37 -6.82 5.46 2.49
N ARG A 38 -5.51 5.63 2.57
CA ARG A 38 -4.53 5.10 1.64
C ARG A 38 -3.70 4.05 2.38
N VAL A 39 -3.63 2.85 1.83
CA VAL A 39 -2.81 1.76 2.34
C VAL A 39 -1.52 1.74 1.52
N LEU A 40 -0.39 1.87 2.20
CA LEU A 40 0.94 1.71 1.62
C LEU A 40 1.44 0.31 1.95
N TYR A 41 1.89 -0.43 0.95
CA TYR A 41 2.27 -1.84 1.11
C TYR A 41 3.27 -2.30 0.06
N TRP A 42 4.01 -3.35 0.38
CA TRP A 42 4.81 -4.10 -0.59
C TRP A 42 4.13 -5.41 -0.96
N VAL A 43 4.37 -5.87 -2.18
CA VAL A 43 3.91 -7.17 -2.68
C VAL A 43 5.12 -8.05 -2.93
N TYR A 44 5.17 -9.17 -2.22
CA TYR A 44 6.19 -10.20 -2.39
C TYR A 44 5.55 -11.42 -3.05
N HIS A 45 5.46 -11.41 -4.38
CA HIS A 45 4.81 -12.47 -5.16
C HIS A 45 5.35 -13.87 -4.84
N ASN A 46 6.69 -14.00 -4.75
CA ASN A 46 7.36 -15.27 -4.45
C ASN A 46 6.98 -15.85 -3.08
N ARG A 47 6.50 -15.01 -2.16
CA ARG A 47 6.11 -15.40 -0.79
C ARG A 47 4.61 -15.36 -0.55
N ARG A 48 3.81 -14.99 -1.58
CA ARG A 48 2.38 -14.71 -1.45
C ARG A 48 2.06 -13.80 -0.26
N LEU A 49 2.89 -12.76 -0.08
CA LEU A 49 2.85 -11.88 1.08
C LEU A 49 2.61 -10.44 0.66
N ILE A 50 1.65 -9.81 1.32
CA ILE A 50 1.49 -8.35 1.31
C ILE A 50 1.95 -7.82 2.66
N GLN A 51 2.96 -6.95 2.65
CA GLN A 51 3.44 -6.29 3.86
C GLN A 51 2.88 -4.87 3.91
N ILE A 52 2.00 -4.61 4.88
CA ILE A 52 1.46 -3.26 5.10
C ILE A 52 2.53 -2.42 5.80
N ALA A 53 2.97 -1.36 5.13
CA ALA A 53 3.93 -0.40 5.68
C ALA A 53 3.24 0.63 6.57
N ARG A 54 2.14 1.21 6.06
CA ARG A 54 1.38 2.24 6.76
C ARG A 54 -0.03 2.37 6.20
N ILE A 55 -0.98 2.78 7.03
CA ILE A 55 -2.31 3.22 6.61
C ILE A 55 -2.44 4.69 6.97
N ILE A 56 -2.63 5.56 5.97
CA ILE A 56 -2.73 7.01 6.17
C ILE A 56 -4.13 7.53 5.83
N PRO A 57 -4.60 8.61 6.48
CA PRO A 57 -5.81 9.31 6.07
C PRO A 57 -5.65 9.95 4.69
N ARG A 58 -6.74 10.03 3.94
CA ARG A 58 -6.82 10.64 2.60
C ARG A 58 -6.50 12.13 2.62
N LYS A 59 -6.90 12.85 3.68
CA LYS A 59 -6.61 14.27 3.88
C LYS A 59 -5.61 14.41 5.03
N GLY A 60 -4.47 15.05 4.78
CA GLY A 60 -3.47 15.40 5.80
C GLY A 60 -2.29 14.43 5.97
N GLY A 61 -2.39 13.17 5.53
CA GLY A 61 -1.38 12.14 5.83
C GLY A 61 0.01 12.34 5.20
N TYR A 62 0.09 12.97 4.01
CA TYR A 62 1.39 13.24 3.37
C TYR A 62 2.25 14.25 4.12
N ARG A 63 1.64 15.10 4.96
CA ARG A 63 2.37 16.13 5.73
C ARG A 63 3.26 15.50 6.81
N GLU A 64 2.95 14.28 7.25
CA GLU A 64 3.68 13.52 8.28
C GLU A 64 4.76 12.59 7.71
N LEU A 65 4.77 12.36 6.39
CA LEU A 65 5.80 11.55 5.72
C LEU A 65 7.04 12.37 5.31
N ARG A 66 7.03 13.69 5.58
CA ARG A 66 8.14 14.62 5.29
C ARG A 66 9.02 14.94 6.51
N ARG A 67 8.85 14.22 7.62
CA ARG A 67 9.64 14.41 8.85
C ARG A 67 10.57 13.25 9.09
#